data_AF-A0A0D0AHY0-F1
#
_entry.id   AF-A0A0D0AHY0-F1
#
_cell.length_a   1.000
_cell.length_b   1.000
_cell.length_c   1.000
_cell.angle_alpha   90.00
_cell.angle_beta   90.00
_cell.angle_gamma   90.00
#
_symmetry.space_group_name_H-M   'P 1'
#
loop_
_entity.id
_entity.type
_entity.pdbx_description
1 polymer ?
#
loop_
_entity_poly.entity_id
_entity_poly.type
_entity_poly.pdbx_seq_one_letter_code
_entity_poly.pdbx_strand_id
1 'polypeptide(L)'
;VPAAHLDVVQRVDVVFLCLSCHSQRTHRCPAPYFGFYSANLPEEGGRPVLPHFLELNGKFETASCSLLAATPIAIIHFIIGANDEVITPVPLLSRYLQHFYPNGGYTYLEVVFDVSTHQKIDAYNRTQQVQVAQLIRHLGPAGRVFAFFSNHSEQDSGWLFAGKVNGKYIAMSVSQVLSTVFGPYISLLKAANIVFLVCGSIVAYEDSFVELKQAILDIKVASAIIFPATRFQPLVATNFLLALAELVIVEQLNLQKVFPALLSLSNRLGQHTKVILMTKDDAINGPRLSVTTFARAHTQTQPWGIDVPAQCPLCGSTNSWSDKVGVTALEKSDRSNAPDQAEPGQASAQVQHYKTSW
;
A
#
# COMPACT_ATOMS: atom_id res chain seq x y z
N VAL A 1 -7.23 -1.21 -36.19
CA VAL A 1 -6.94 -0.66 -37.54
C VAL A 1 -7.74 -1.47 -38.55
N PRO A 2 -8.50 -0.85 -39.47
CA PRO A 2 -9.22 -1.58 -40.51
C PRO A 2 -8.26 -2.42 -41.36
N ALA A 3 -8.68 -3.62 -41.77
CA ALA A 3 -7.82 -4.57 -42.49
C ALA A 3 -7.18 -3.96 -43.75
N ALA A 4 -7.92 -3.11 -44.47
CA ALA A 4 -7.45 -2.43 -45.69
C ALA A 4 -6.28 -1.45 -45.48
N HIS A 5 -5.94 -1.11 -44.23
CA HIS A 5 -4.89 -0.15 -43.91
C HIS A 5 -3.70 -0.77 -43.15
N LEU A 6 -3.68 -2.09 -42.92
CA LEU A 6 -2.60 -2.76 -42.19
C LEU A 6 -1.23 -2.56 -42.85
N ASP A 7 -1.16 -2.71 -44.17
CA ASP A 7 0.09 -2.52 -44.92
C ASP A 7 0.60 -1.08 -44.87
N VAL A 8 -0.31 -0.11 -44.73
CA VAL A 8 0.05 1.31 -44.69
C VAL A 8 0.61 1.70 -43.33
N VAL A 9 -0.02 1.24 -42.23
CA VAL A 9 0.45 1.58 -40.87
C VAL A 9 1.75 0.88 -40.47
N GLN A 10 2.13 -0.18 -41.19
CA GLN A 10 3.39 -0.91 -40.99
C GLN A 10 4.58 -0.31 -41.77
N ARG A 11 4.36 0.74 -42.57
CA ARG A 11 5.45 1.37 -43.32
C ARG A 11 6.45 2.04 -42.37
N VAL A 12 7.71 2.03 -42.78
CA VAL A 12 8.84 2.58 -42.00
C VAL A 12 8.76 4.09 -41.75
N ASP A 13 8.02 4.82 -42.60
CA ASP A 13 7.79 6.25 -42.48
C ASP A 13 6.55 6.60 -41.64
N VAL A 14 5.86 5.61 -41.06
CA VAL A 14 4.68 5.85 -40.22
C VAL A 14 5.05 5.81 -38.75
N VAL A 15 4.64 6.87 -38.04
CA VAL A 15 4.83 7.02 -36.60
C VAL A 15 3.51 6.78 -35.88
N PHE A 16 3.53 5.95 -34.85
CA PHE A 16 2.40 5.77 -33.94
C PHE A 16 2.48 6.77 -32.77
N LEU A 17 1.41 7.53 -32.56
CA LEU A 17 1.20 8.34 -31.37
C LEU A 17 0.09 7.68 -30.55
N CYS A 18 0.38 7.29 -29.32
CA CYS A 18 -0.64 6.69 -28.46
C CYS A 18 -1.67 7.73 -27.97
N LEU A 19 -2.81 7.25 -27.49
CA LEU A 19 -3.88 8.10 -26.96
C LEU A 19 -3.39 8.99 -25.82
N SER A 20 -2.54 8.46 -24.92
CA SER A 20 -1.97 9.24 -23.82
C SER A 20 -1.21 10.47 -24.31
N CYS A 21 -0.23 10.24 -25.18
CA CYS A 21 0.61 11.31 -25.71
C CYS A 21 -0.23 12.32 -26.48
N HIS A 22 -1.24 11.85 -27.25
CA HIS A 22 -2.22 12.72 -27.89
C HIS A 22 -2.96 13.58 -26.87
N SER A 23 -3.62 12.96 -25.88
CA SER A 23 -4.39 13.67 -24.85
C SER A 23 -3.56 14.68 -24.07
N GLN A 24 -2.30 14.36 -23.72
CA GLN A 24 -1.40 15.30 -23.05
C GLN A 24 -1.10 16.52 -23.92
N ARG A 25 -0.86 16.31 -25.22
CA ARG A 25 -0.54 17.37 -26.18
C ARG A 25 -1.76 18.23 -26.52
N THR A 26 -2.93 17.62 -26.61
CA THR A 26 -4.18 18.29 -26.97
C THR A 26 -4.99 18.73 -25.76
N HIS A 27 -4.49 18.59 -24.53
CA HIS A 27 -5.24 18.94 -23.32
C HIS A 27 -5.71 20.41 -23.34
N ARG A 28 -4.91 21.32 -23.89
CA ARG A 28 -5.26 22.75 -24.01
C ARG A 28 -6.04 23.09 -25.27
N CYS A 29 -5.94 22.27 -26.31
CA CYS A 29 -6.61 22.44 -27.58
C CYS A 29 -7.04 21.06 -28.09
N PRO A 30 -8.23 20.57 -27.70
CA PRO A 30 -8.68 19.23 -28.06
C PRO A 30 -8.67 19.02 -29.58
N ALA A 31 -8.12 17.89 -30.03
CA ALA A 31 -8.08 17.51 -31.43
C ALA A 31 -8.47 16.03 -31.61
N PRO A 32 -8.96 15.62 -32.80
CA PRO A 32 -9.27 14.22 -33.07
C PRO A 32 -8.03 13.32 -33.01
N TYR A 33 -8.19 12.11 -32.49
CA TYR A 33 -7.11 11.14 -32.37
C TYR A 33 -7.05 10.22 -33.60
N PHE A 34 -5.97 10.27 -34.36
CA PHE A 34 -5.76 9.44 -35.56
C PHE A 34 -4.81 8.24 -35.34
N GLY A 35 -4.02 8.26 -34.27
CA GLY A 35 -3.07 7.20 -33.91
C GLY A 35 -1.83 7.09 -34.79
N PHE A 36 -1.93 7.24 -36.11
CA PHE A 36 -0.84 7.00 -37.06
C PHE A 36 -0.60 8.21 -37.98
N TYR A 37 0.65 8.66 -38.07
CA TYR A 37 1.05 9.86 -38.81
C TYR A 37 2.22 9.58 -39.76
N SER A 38 2.22 10.22 -40.93
CA SER A 38 3.28 10.07 -41.94
C SER A 38 4.46 11.00 -41.63
N ALA A 39 5.67 10.46 -41.73
CA ALA A 39 6.98 11.08 -41.52
C ALA A 39 7.24 11.58 -40.08
N ASN A 40 6.39 12.45 -39.56
CA ASN A 40 6.58 13.11 -38.26
C ASN A 40 5.32 13.02 -37.39
N LEU A 41 5.41 13.53 -36.16
CA LEU A 41 4.27 13.74 -35.26
C LEU A 41 3.46 14.99 -35.67
N PRO A 42 2.20 15.16 -35.21
CA PRO A 42 1.31 16.25 -35.65
C PRO A 42 1.91 17.65 -35.48
N GLU A 43 2.56 17.90 -34.35
CA GLU A 43 3.19 19.19 -34.05
C GLU A 43 4.42 19.50 -34.92
N GLU A 44 4.97 18.49 -35.59
CA GLU A 44 6.09 18.57 -36.52
C GLU A 44 5.61 18.50 -37.99
N GLY A 45 4.30 18.67 -38.23
CA GLY A 45 3.70 18.66 -39.57
C GLY A 45 3.32 17.27 -40.08
N GLY A 46 3.33 16.25 -39.21
CA GLY A 46 2.85 14.90 -39.52
C GLY A 46 1.38 14.89 -39.94
N ARG A 47 1.06 14.16 -41.02
CA ARG A 47 -0.31 14.05 -41.52
C ARG A 47 -0.92 12.70 -41.13
N PRO A 48 -2.20 12.64 -40.73
CA PRO A 48 -2.88 11.38 -40.48
C PRO A 48 -2.76 10.43 -41.67
N VAL A 49 -2.37 9.19 -41.39
CA VAL A 49 -2.29 8.12 -42.40
C VAL A 49 -3.67 7.51 -42.68
N LEU A 50 -4.52 7.48 -41.65
CA LEU A 50 -5.87 6.96 -41.74
C LEU A 50 -6.84 8.08 -42.14
N PRO A 51 -7.83 7.79 -43.01
CA PRO A 51 -8.80 8.78 -43.46
C PRO A 51 -9.82 9.21 -42.38
N HIS A 52 -9.93 8.42 -41.30
CA HIS A 52 -10.86 8.67 -40.19
C HIS A 52 -10.11 8.58 -38.86
N PHE A 53 -10.66 9.25 -37.84
CA PHE A 53 -10.18 9.12 -36.47
C PHE A 53 -10.22 7.66 -36.04
N LEU A 54 -9.28 7.26 -35.17
CA LEU A 54 -9.24 5.90 -34.67
C LEU A 54 -10.36 5.72 -33.65
N GLU A 55 -11.35 4.91 -34.00
CA GLU A 55 -12.37 4.50 -33.03
C GLU A 55 -11.75 3.58 -31.98
N LEU A 56 -11.84 4.01 -30.73
CA LEU A 56 -11.43 3.25 -29.58
C LEU A 56 -12.65 2.52 -29.01
N ASN A 57 -12.77 1.23 -29.32
CA ASN A 57 -13.87 0.39 -28.86
C ASN A 57 -13.74 -0.07 -27.39
N GLY A 58 -12.98 0.67 -26.58
CA GLY A 58 -12.79 0.40 -25.16
C GLY A 58 -13.49 1.46 -24.31
N LYS A 59 -13.96 1.09 -23.11
CA LYS A 59 -14.19 2.11 -22.08
C LYS A 59 -12.84 2.76 -21.78
N PHE A 60 -12.83 4.08 -21.65
CA PHE A 60 -11.63 4.80 -21.23
C PHE A 60 -11.31 4.39 -19.79
N GLU A 61 -10.50 3.35 -19.63
CA GLU A 61 -9.96 2.95 -18.35
C GLU A 61 -8.72 3.81 -18.12
N THR A 62 -8.61 4.40 -16.92
CA THR A 62 -7.55 5.33 -16.52
C THR A 62 -6.14 4.84 -16.86
N ALA A 63 -5.94 3.51 -16.88
CA ALA A 63 -4.69 2.85 -17.27
C ALA A 63 -4.25 3.13 -18.73
N SER A 64 -5.18 3.46 -19.64
CA SER A 64 -4.90 3.65 -21.08
C SER A 64 -4.00 4.84 -21.36
N CYS A 65 -3.87 5.76 -20.39
CA CYS A 65 -2.99 6.91 -20.47
C CYS A 65 -1.79 6.85 -19.52
N SER A 66 -1.68 5.81 -18.70
CA SER A 66 -0.61 5.72 -17.72
C SER A 66 0.70 5.36 -18.41
N LEU A 67 1.69 6.26 -18.32
CA LEU A 67 3.03 5.98 -18.80
C LEU A 67 3.66 4.94 -17.87
N LEU A 68 4.02 3.78 -18.44
CA LEU A 68 4.81 2.79 -17.73
C LEU A 68 6.10 3.46 -17.25
N ALA A 69 6.33 3.42 -15.94
CA ALA A 69 7.54 3.94 -15.33
C ALA A 69 8.78 3.22 -15.89
N ALA A 70 9.55 3.87 -16.75
CA ALA A 70 10.88 3.37 -17.14
C ALA A 70 11.93 3.56 -16.02
N THR A 71 11.58 4.28 -14.96
CA THR A 71 12.46 4.53 -13.81
C THR A 71 12.78 3.23 -13.09
N PRO A 72 14.09 2.91 -12.87
CA PRO A 72 14.48 1.72 -12.15
C PRO A 72 13.79 1.59 -10.79
N ILE A 73 13.37 0.39 -10.43
CA ILE A 73 12.71 0.11 -9.16
C ILE A 73 13.24 -1.18 -8.53
N ALA A 74 13.40 -1.13 -7.20
CA ALA A 74 13.65 -2.29 -6.37
C ALA A 74 12.45 -2.58 -5.49
N ILE A 75 12.01 -3.83 -5.51
CA ILE A 75 11.12 -4.38 -4.49
C ILE A 75 11.97 -5.08 -3.45
N ILE A 76 11.98 -4.56 -2.22
CA ILE A 76 12.75 -5.15 -1.11
C ILE A 76 11.76 -5.80 -0.13
N HIS A 77 11.86 -7.11 0.05
CA HIS A 77 11.00 -7.87 0.94
C HIS A 77 11.80 -8.33 2.16
N PHE A 78 11.68 -7.59 3.26
CA PHE A 78 12.22 -8.01 4.55
C PHE A 78 11.28 -9.04 5.16
N ILE A 79 11.80 -10.24 5.43
CA ILE A 79 11.01 -11.34 5.96
C ILE A 79 11.76 -12.00 7.11
N ILE A 80 11.07 -12.25 8.22
CA ILE A 80 11.66 -12.96 9.34
C ILE A 80 12.04 -14.40 8.93
N GLY A 81 13.29 -14.77 9.18
CA GLY A 81 13.87 -16.05 8.83
C GLY A 81 13.42 -17.18 9.75
N ALA A 82 12.53 -18.03 9.24
CA ALA A 82 12.38 -19.43 9.59
C ALA A 82 11.73 -20.11 8.37
N ASN A 83 12.37 -21.14 7.82
CA ASN A 83 12.14 -21.69 6.48
C ASN A 83 10.68 -22.04 6.06
N ASP A 84 9.68 -21.94 6.93
CA ASP A 84 8.34 -22.48 6.65
C ASP A 84 7.13 -21.65 7.14
N GLU A 85 7.29 -20.44 7.70
CA GLU A 85 6.19 -19.88 8.54
C GLU A 85 5.42 -18.67 7.98
N VAL A 86 6.03 -17.76 7.21
CA VAL A 86 5.32 -16.56 6.71
C VAL A 86 5.04 -16.67 5.21
N ILE A 87 3.81 -17.04 4.86
CA ILE A 87 3.35 -17.02 3.47
C ILE A 87 2.90 -15.60 3.13
N THR A 88 3.62 -14.96 2.19
CA THR A 88 3.31 -13.61 1.74
C THR A 88 3.02 -13.58 0.24
N PRO A 89 2.18 -12.65 -0.24
CA PRO A 89 1.94 -12.45 -1.66
C PRO A 89 3.07 -11.72 -2.39
N VAL A 90 4.15 -11.33 -1.70
CA VAL A 90 5.20 -10.46 -2.29
C VAL A 90 5.99 -11.13 -3.41
N PRO A 91 6.40 -12.42 -3.31
CA PRO A 91 7.03 -13.11 -4.43
C PRO A 91 6.12 -13.21 -5.67
N LEU A 92 4.82 -13.44 -5.48
CA LEU A 92 3.84 -13.44 -6.56
C LEU A 92 3.74 -12.04 -7.20
N LEU A 93 3.65 -11.00 -6.37
CA LEU A 93 3.62 -9.61 -6.83
C LEU A 93 4.87 -9.26 -7.64
N SER A 94 6.03 -9.75 -7.22
CA SER A 94 7.30 -9.54 -7.90
C SER A 94 7.28 -10.13 -9.31
N ARG A 95 6.79 -11.38 -9.46
CA ARG A 95 6.61 -12.01 -10.77
C ARG A 95 5.64 -11.23 -11.66
N TYR A 96 4.54 -10.74 -11.09
CA TYR A 96 3.60 -9.88 -11.81
C TYR A 96 4.28 -8.59 -12.31
N LEU A 97 5.00 -7.89 -11.43
CA LEU A 97 5.69 -6.65 -11.76
C LEU A 97 6.76 -6.83 -12.83
N GLN A 98 7.47 -7.97 -12.84
CA GLN A 98 8.52 -8.24 -13.82
C GLN A 98 8.03 -8.11 -15.29
N HIS A 99 6.75 -8.39 -15.56
CA HIS A 99 6.17 -8.25 -16.90
C HIS A 99 6.13 -6.81 -17.42
N PHE A 100 6.10 -5.82 -16.52
CA PHE A 100 6.09 -4.40 -16.89
C PHE A 100 7.48 -3.83 -17.15
N TYR A 101 8.54 -4.61 -16.90
CA TYR A 101 9.94 -4.21 -17.06
C TYR A 101 10.70 -5.17 -18.00
N PRO A 102 10.24 -5.37 -19.25
CA PRO A 102 10.82 -6.35 -20.17
C PRO A 102 12.27 -6.05 -20.57
N ASN A 103 12.68 -4.77 -20.48
CA ASN A 103 14.02 -4.31 -20.85
C ASN A 103 14.94 -4.10 -19.64
N GLY A 104 14.57 -4.63 -18.47
CA GLY A 104 15.29 -4.40 -17.21
C GLY A 104 14.77 -3.19 -16.43
N GLY A 105 15.56 -2.74 -15.43
CA GLY A 105 15.15 -1.68 -14.50
C GLY A 105 14.25 -2.16 -13.35
N TYR A 106 14.01 -3.46 -13.24
CA TYR A 106 13.32 -4.07 -12.10
C TYR A 106 14.26 -5.02 -11.38
N THR A 107 14.28 -4.94 -10.05
CA THR A 107 14.94 -5.93 -9.21
C THR A 107 14.06 -6.29 -8.02
N TYR A 108 14.10 -7.56 -7.64
CA TYR A 108 13.46 -8.07 -6.45
C TYR A 108 14.53 -8.64 -5.53
N LEU A 109 14.55 -8.15 -4.28
CA LEU A 109 15.44 -8.63 -3.24
C LEU A 109 14.63 -9.12 -2.06
N GLU A 110 14.71 -10.41 -1.77
CA GLU A 110 14.23 -10.97 -0.52
C GLU A 110 15.34 -10.94 0.53
N VAL A 111 15.09 -10.23 1.63
CA VAL A 111 16.00 -10.03 2.76
C VAL A 111 15.47 -10.83 3.94
N VAL A 112 15.93 -12.07 4.04
CA VAL A 112 15.65 -12.92 5.20
C VAL A 112 16.48 -12.42 6.38
N PHE A 113 15.84 -12.16 7.53
CA PHE A 113 16.53 -11.70 8.73
C PHE A 113 16.31 -12.59 9.94
N ASP A 114 17.37 -12.78 10.71
CA ASP A 114 17.33 -13.28 12.09
C ASP A 114 18.36 -12.46 12.86
N VAL A 115 17.88 -11.53 13.67
CA VAL A 115 18.64 -10.55 14.44
C VAL A 115 18.48 -10.80 15.94
N SER A 116 18.19 -12.05 16.33
CA SER A 116 17.87 -12.42 17.71
C SER A 116 19.08 -12.39 18.68
N THR A 117 20.30 -12.25 18.17
CA THR A 117 21.53 -12.15 18.97
C THR A 117 22.54 -11.22 18.29
N HIS A 118 23.47 -10.64 19.07
CA HIS A 118 24.54 -9.77 18.52
C HIS A 118 25.36 -10.45 17.42
N GLN A 119 25.73 -11.73 17.59
CA GLN A 119 26.47 -12.47 16.59
C GLN A 119 25.70 -12.56 15.26
N LYS A 120 24.38 -12.76 15.32
CA LYS A 120 23.54 -12.82 14.12
C LYS A 120 23.33 -11.44 13.51
N ILE A 121 23.23 -10.38 14.31
CA ILE A 121 23.20 -8.99 13.84
C ILE A 121 24.45 -8.66 13.05
N ASP A 122 25.64 -9.01 13.56
CA ASP A 122 26.89 -8.78 12.86
C ASP A 122 26.97 -9.55 11.53
N ALA A 123 26.51 -10.80 11.53
CA ALA A 123 26.44 -11.62 10.33
C ALA A 123 25.45 -11.07 9.30
N TYR A 124 24.28 -10.63 9.75
CA TYR A 124 23.26 -9.95 8.95
C TYR A 124 23.85 -8.70 8.29
N ASN A 125 24.44 -7.80 9.09
CA ASN A 125 25.01 -6.54 8.59
C ASN A 125 26.10 -6.77 7.53
N ARG A 126 27.03 -7.72 7.76
CA ARG A 126 28.06 -8.06 6.77
C ARG A 126 27.47 -8.57 5.46
N THR A 127 26.42 -9.40 5.54
CA THR A 127 25.75 -9.96 4.36
C THR A 127 25.03 -8.87 3.57
N GLN A 128 24.31 -7.97 4.26
CA GLN A 128 23.50 -6.95 3.59
C GLN A 128 24.31 -5.82 2.96
N GLN A 129 25.51 -5.51 3.48
CA GLN A 129 26.37 -4.47 2.88
C GLN A 129 26.64 -4.71 1.39
N VAL A 130 26.91 -5.95 0.99
CA VAL A 130 27.17 -6.30 -0.41
C VAL A 130 25.91 -6.13 -1.27
N GLN A 131 24.76 -6.57 -0.76
CA GLN A 131 23.48 -6.46 -1.48
C GLN A 131 23.05 -5.01 -1.67
N VAL A 132 23.20 -4.17 -0.62
CA VAL A 132 22.89 -2.74 -0.67
C VAL A 132 23.73 -2.03 -1.74
N ALA A 133 25.04 -2.32 -1.81
CA ALA A 133 25.90 -1.72 -2.83
C ALA A 133 25.46 -2.08 -4.26
N GLN A 134 25.04 -3.33 -4.49
CA GLN A 134 24.52 -3.78 -5.78
C GLN A 134 23.18 -3.09 -6.12
N LEU A 135 22.28 -2.95 -5.15
CA LEU A 135 21.01 -2.25 -5.33
C LEU A 135 21.21 -0.77 -5.66
N ILE A 136 22.08 -0.07 -4.94
CA ILE A 136 22.38 1.34 -5.21
C ILE A 136 22.87 1.52 -6.66
N ARG A 137 23.77 0.63 -7.12
CA ARG A 137 24.25 0.65 -8.50
C ARG A 137 23.15 0.38 -9.52
N HIS A 138 22.27 -0.58 -9.26
CA HIS A 138 21.16 -0.92 -10.14
C HIS A 138 20.15 0.23 -10.28
N LEU A 139 19.80 0.85 -9.15
CA LEU A 139 18.80 1.91 -9.08
C LEU A 139 19.30 3.24 -9.67
N GLY A 140 20.57 3.56 -9.46
CA GLY A 140 21.12 4.87 -9.81
C GLY A 140 20.43 6.02 -9.07
N PRO A 141 20.68 7.29 -9.48
CA PRO A 141 20.17 8.46 -8.75
C PRO A 141 18.65 8.65 -8.79
N ALA A 142 18.00 8.14 -9.84
CA ALA A 142 16.56 8.29 -10.04
C ALA A 142 15.76 7.05 -9.60
N GLY A 143 16.44 5.99 -9.14
CA GLY A 143 15.78 4.73 -8.82
C GLY A 143 14.86 4.85 -7.61
N ARG A 144 13.83 4.00 -7.60
CA ARG A 144 12.79 3.98 -6.56
C ARG A 144 12.87 2.69 -5.77
N VAL A 145 12.42 2.76 -4.52
CA VAL A 145 12.29 1.59 -3.66
C VAL A 145 10.85 1.46 -3.17
N PHE A 146 10.34 0.25 -3.24
CA PHE A 146 9.09 -0.14 -2.60
C PHE A 146 9.40 -1.34 -1.70
N ALA A 147 9.17 -1.18 -0.40
CA ALA A 147 9.55 -2.19 0.57
C ALA A 147 8.33 -2.90 1.18
N PHE A 148 8.54 -4.15 1.55
CA PHE A 148 7.61 -4.98 2.29
C PHE A 148 8.31 -5.47 3.55
N PHE A 149 7.65 -5.37 4.70
CA PHE A 149 8.16 -5.91 5.96
C PHE A 149 7.17 -6.95 6.49
N SER A 150 7.58 -8.20 6.42
CA SER A 150 6.77 -9.37 6.77
C SER A 150 7.29 -9.99 8.05
N ASN A 151 6.51 -9.88 9.12
CA ASN A 151 6.89 -10.34 10.45
C ASN A 151 5.64 -10.67 11.27
N HIS A 152 5.84 -11.35 12.39
CA HIS A 152 4.82 -11.45 13.42
C HIS A 152 5.12 -10.47 14.56
N SER A 153 4.06 -10.13 15.29
CA SER A 153 4.18 -9.42 16.56
C SER A 153 3.63 -10.29 17.68
N GLU A 154 4.22 -10.15 18.87
CA GLU A 154 3.74 -10.80 20.07
C GLU A 154 2.36 -10.25 20.45
N GLN A 155 1.42 -11.16 20.76
CA GLN A 155 0.03 -10.80 20.94
C GLN A 155 -0.18 -9.86 22.14
N ASP A 156 0.65 -9.96 23.18
CA ASP A 156 0.44 -9.30 24.47
C ASP A 156 1.19 -7.96 24.62
N SER A 157 2.16 -7.69 23.73
CA SER A 157 3.00 -6.47 23.79
C SER A 157 3.01 -5.67 22.48
N GLY A 158 2.69 -6.31 21.35
CA GLY A 158 2.85 -5.74 20.01
C GLY A 158 4.30 -5.67 19.53
N TRP A 159 5.26 -6.19 20.31
CA TRP A 159 6.68 -6.26 19.94
C TRP A 159 6.90 -7.16 18.74
N LEU A 160 7.93 -6.86 17.95
CA LEU A 160 8.24 -7.60 16.73
C LEU A 160 9.15 -8.79 17.04
N PHE A 161 8.96 -9.89 16.32
CA PHE A 161 9.94 -10.97 16.40
C PHE A 161 11.24 -10.58 15.71
N ALA A 162 12.36 -10.79 16.41
CA ALA A 162 13.71 -10.53 15.91
C ALA A 162 14.31 -11.74 15.21
N GLY A 163 13.82 -12.95 15.51
CA GLY A 163 14.36 -14.21 14.99
C GLY A 163 14.18 -15.33 16.02
N LYS A 164 14.97 -16.42 15.91
CA LYS A 164 14.84 -17.58 16.80
C LYS A 164 16.12 -17.88 17.61
N VAL A 165 15.97 -18.15 18.90
CA VAL A 165 17.03 -18.73 19.74
C VAL A 165 16.54 -20.07 20.24
N ASN A 166 17.30 -21.14 19.97
CA ASN A 166 16.94 -22.52 20.35
C ASN A 166 15.52 -22.91 19.86
N GLY A 167 15.19 -22.54 18.61
CA GLY A 167 13.89 -22.82 17.99
C GLY A 167 12.72 -21.95 18.46
N LYS A 168 12.91 -21.08 19.46
CA LYS A 168 11.87 -20.19 19.98
C LYS A 168 12.04 -18.77 19.47
N TYR A 169 10.93 -18.12 19.13
CA TYR A 169 10.96 -16.71 18.75
C TYR A 169 11.37 -15.83 19.92
N ILE A 170 12.20 -14.84 19.61
CA ILE A 170 12.57 -13.75 20.52
C ILE A 170 11.89 -12.48 20.04
N ALA A 171 11.06 -11.87 20.89
CA ALA A 171 10.47 -10.57 20.63
C ALA A 171 11.41 -9.45 21.10
N MET A 172 11.45 -8.35 20.36
CA MET A 172 12.18 -7.14 20.69
C MET A 172 11.30 -5.93 20.39
N SER A 173 11.66 -4.77 20.95
CA SER A 173 10.92 -3.54 20.68
C SER A 173 10.86 -3.26 19.18
N VAL A 174 9.80 -2.58 18.73
CA VAL A 174 9.61 -2.24 17.32
C VAL A 174 10.81 -1.44 16.80
N SER A 175 11.24 -0.43 17.57
CA SER A 175 12.40 0.39 17.24
C SER A 175 13.69 -0.43 17.11
N GLN A 176 13.94 -1.37 18.02
CA GLN A 176 15.13 -2.23 17.97
C GLN A 176 15.15 -3.11 16.72
N VAL A 177 14.03 -3.76 16.37
CA VAL A 177 13.95 -4.61 15.18
C VAL A 177 14.12 -3.76 13.92
N LEU A 178 13.36 -2.66 13.79
CA LEU A 178 13.38 -1.86 12.56
C LEU A 178 14.73 -1.15 12.36
N SER A 179 15.34 -0.59 13.42
CA SER A 179 16.66 0.03 13.32
C SER A 179 17.75 -0.97 12.92
N THR A 180 17.68 -2.20 13.44
CA THR A 180 18.65 -3.26 13.11
C THR A 180 18.45 -3.80 11.70
N VAL A 181 17.22 -4.15 11.33
CA VAL A 181 16.90 -4.76 10.02
C VAL A 181 17.04 -3.73 8.89
N PHE A 182 16.53 -2.51 9.07
CA PHE A 182 16.60 -1.47 8.05
C PHE A 182 17.91 -0.69 8.06
N GLY A 183 18.71 -0.77 9.12
CA GLY A 183 19.99 -0.05 9.26
C GLY A 183 20.86 -0.07 8.00
N PRO A 184 21.16 -1.25 7.41
CA PRO A 184 21.93 -1.33 6.18
C PRO A 184 21.28 -0.64 4.96
N TYR A 185 19.96 -0.47 4.97
CA TYR A 185 19.15 0.02 3.84
C TYR A 185 18.63 1.45 4.03
N ILE A 186 18.97 2.15 5.12
CA ILE A 186 18.40 3.48 5.45
C ILE A 186 18.47 4.46 4.27
N SER A 187 19.59 4.50 3.54
CA SER A 187 19.76 5.39 2.39
C SER A 187 18.82 5.05 1.22
N LEU A 188 18.55 3.77 1.00
CA LEU A 188 17.64 3.25 -0.03
C LEU A 188 16.17 3.43 0.35
N LEU A 189 15.84 3.31 1.65
CA LEU A 189 14.47 3.42 2.15
C LEU A 189 14.00 4.87 2.31
N LYS A 190 14.91 5.85 2.21
CA LYS A 190 14.55 7.26 2.19
C LYS A 190 13.58 7.54 1.03
N ALA A 191 12.43 8.12 1.36
CA ALA A 191 11.31 8.36 0.44
C ALA A 191 10.69 7.09 -0.20
N ALA A 192 11.00 5.90 0.31
CA ALA A 192 10.34 4.67 -0.12
C ALA A 192 8.89 4.61 0.37
N ASN A 193 8.08 3.78 -0.27
CA ASN A 193 6.80 3.35 0.30
C ASN A 193 7.01 1.98 0.94
N ILE A 194 6.50 1.80 2.17
CA ILE A 194 6.65 0.54 2.90
C ILE A 194 5.27 -0.07 3.19
N VAL A 195 5.12 -1.37 2.99
CA VAL A 195 3.95 -2.12 3.46
C VAL A 195 4.38 -3.04 4.60
N PHE A 196 3.78 -2.84 5.77
CA PHE A 196 3.98 -3.69 6.94
C PHE A 196 2.95 -4.83 6.90
N LEU A 197 3.40 -6.00 6.47
CA LEU A 197 2.68 -7.27 6.50
C LEU A 197 2.89 -7.94 7.86
N VAL A 198 2.42 -7.28 8.91
CA VAL A 198 2.58 -7.69 10.30
C VAL A 198 1.24 -7.89 11.00
N CYS A 199 1.22 -8.70 12.06
CA CYS A 199 0.05 -8.82 12.91
C CYS A 199 -0.31 -7.47 13.55
N GLY A 200 -1.60 -7.17 13.62
CA GLY A 200 -2.15 -5.91 14.09
C GLY A 200 -1.91 -5.59 15.56
N SER A 201 -1.37 -6.52 16.35
CA SER A 201 -0.95 -6.23 17.73
C SER A 201 0.03 -5.07 17.81
N ILE A 202 0.87 -4.84 16.79
CA ILE A 202 1.76 -3.66 16.74
C ILE A 202 1.00 -2.33 16.82
N VAL A 203 -0.26 -2.28 16.36
CA VAL A 203 -1.12 -1.10 16.38
C VAL A 203 -2.01 -1.08 17.62
N ALA A 204 -2.34 -2.25 18.18
CA ALA A 204 -3.21 -2.37 19.34
C ALA A 204 -2.57 -1.83 20.63
N TYR A 205 -1.24 -1.88 20.73
CA TYR A 205 -0.48 -1.37 21.88
C TYR A 205 0.13 -0.01 21.58
N GLU A 206 -0.11 0.95 22.48
CA GLU A 206 0.31 2.35 22.31
C GLU A 206 1.82 2.49 22.13
N ASP A 207 2.62 1.87 23.00
CA ASP A 207 4.09 1.94 22.94
C ASP A 207 4.63 1.41 21.62
N SER A 208 4.20 0.23 21.20
CA SER A 208 4.57 -0.39 19.93
C SER A 208 4.17 0.48 18.73
N PHE A 209 3.00 1.10 18.77
CA PHE A 209 2.53 1.97 17.70
C PHE A 209 3.28 3.31 17.67
N VAL A 210 3.65 3.86 18.82
CA VAL A 210 4.50 5.05 18.94
C VAL A 210 5.89 4.79 18.38
N GLU A 211 6.52 3.67 18.76
CA GLU A 211 7.82 3.27 18.21
C GLU A 211 7.76 3.06 16.70
N LEU A 212 6.69 2.46 16.16
CA LEU A 212 6.50 2.31 14.72
C LEU A 212 6.46 3.66 14.00
N LYS A 213 5.66 4.61 14.50
CA LYS A 213 5.57 5.97 13.95
C LYS A 213 6.92 6.68 13.97
N GLN A 214 7.66 6.56 15.08
CA GLN A 214 8.97 7.19 15.22
C GLN A 214 9.98 6.58 14.24
N ALA A 215 10.02 5.25 14.11
CA ALA A 215 10.91 4.58 13.16
C ALA A 215 10.63 5.02 11.71
N ILE A 216 9.36 5.13 11.31
CA ILE A 216 8.95 5.63 9.99
C ILE A 216 9.49 7.05 9.74
N LEU A 217 9.41 7.94 10.73
CA LEU A 217 9.97 9.29 10.66
C LEU A 217 11.49 9.29 10.55
N ASP A 218 12.17 8.48 11.35
CA ASP A 218 13.63 8.42 11.41
C ASP A 218 14.24 7.89 10.10
N ILE A 219 13.60 6.89 9.49
CA ILE A 219 13.97 6.33 8.17
C ILE A 219 13.62 7.31 7.04
N LYS A 220 12.69 8.25 7.28
CA LYS A 220 12.22 9.26 6.33
C LYS A 220 11.55 8.63 5.10
N VAL A 221 10.73 7.61 5.32
CA VAL A 221 9.92 7.00 4.26
C VAL A 221 8.85 7.98 3.76
N ALA A 222 8.40 7.83 2.51
CA ALA A 222 7.33 8.66 1.96
C ALA A 222 5.97 8.25 2.53
N SER A 223 5.74 6.94 2.64
CA SER A 223 4.52 6.39 3.23
C SER A 223 4.73 5.01 3.83
N ALA A 224 3.82 4.63 4.73
CA ALA A 224 3.70 3.30 5.27
C ALA A 224 2.24 2.83 5.26
N ILE A 225 2.01 1.57 4.87
CA ILE A 225 0.70 0.91 4.91
C ILE A 225 0.74 -0.18 5.98
N ILE A 226 -0.23 -0.16 6.90
CA ILE A 226 -0.31 -1.08 8.04
C ILE A 226 -1.72 -1.69 8.13
N PHE A 227 -1.79 -2.95 8.53
CA PHE A 227 -3.04 -3.69 8.74
C PHE A 227 -3.25 -3.95 10.24
N PRO A 228 -4.25 -3.34 10.91
CA PRO A 228 -4.43 -3.43 12.36
C PRO A 228 -5.15 -4.70 12.83
N ALA A 229 -5.44 -5.68 11.96
CA ALA A 229 -6.06 -6.94 12.39
C ALA A 229 -5.08 -7.79 13.21
N THR A 230 -5.44 -8.14 14.45
CA THR A 230 -4.58 -8.89 15.40
C THR A 230 -4.04 -10.21 14.85
N ARG A 231 -4.79 -10.88 13.97
CA ARG A 231 -4.37 -12.10 13.27
C ARG A 231 -4.38 -11.90 11.75
N PHE A 232 -3.82 -10.78 11.32
CA PHE A 232 -3.73 -10.45 9.91
C PHE A 232 -3.00 -11.56 9.13
N GLN A 233 -3.65 -12.06 8.09
CA GLN A 233 -3.06 -13.02 7.17
C GLN A 233 -2.63 -12.27 5.89
N PRO A 234 -1.33 -12.17 5.57
CA PRO A 234 -0.85 -11.41 4.43
C PRO A 234 -1.52 -11.76 3.09
N LEU A 235 -1.90 -13.02 2.91
CA LEU A 235 -2.61 -13.49 1.70
C LEU A 235 -3.96 -12.80 1.47
N VAL A 236 -4.63 -12.31 2.52
CA VAL A 236 -5.89 -11.57 2.39
C VAL A 236 -5.68 -10.23 1.66
N ALA A 237 -4.47 -9.66 1.72
CA ALA A 237 -4.11 -8.43 1.01
C ALA A 237 -3.67 -8.64 -0.45
N THR A 238 -3.70 -9.86 -0.99
CA THR A 238 -3.20 -10.14 -2.35
C THR A 238 -3.81 -9.20 -3.41
N ASN A 239 -5.15 -9.07 -3.45
CA ASN A 239 -5.80 -8.19 -4.43
C ASN A 239 -5.46 -6.71 -4.23
N PHE A 240 -5.33 -6.29 -2.97
CA PHE A 240 -4.91 -4.93 -2.64
C PHE A 240 -3.50 -4.64 -3.12
N LEU A 241 -2.59 -5.58 -2.92
CA LEU A 241 -1.20 -5.42 -3.34
C LEU A 241 -1.04 -5.48 -4.86
N LEU A 242 -1.83 -6.30 -5.56
CA LEU A 242 -1.87 -6.29 -7.02
C LEU A 242 -2.37 -4.94 -7.56
N ALA A 243 -3.48 -4.42 -7.02
CA ALA A 243 -3.97 -3.09 -7.39
C ALA A 243 -2.95 -1.98 -7.04
N LEU A 244 -2.25 -2.11 -5.92
CA LEU A 244 -1.18 -1.20 -5.51
C LEU A 244 0.01 -1.24 -6.47
N ALA A 245 0.42 -2.44 -6.91
CA ALA A 245 1.46 -2.59 -7.92
C ALA A 245 1.07 -1.91 -9.23
N GLU A 246 -0.14 -2.13 -9.70
CA GLU A 246 -0.61 -1.52 -10.95
C GLU A 246 -0.70 0.01 -10.81
N LEU A 247 -1.54 0.50 -9.90
CA LEU A 247 -1.82 1.94 -9.83
C LEU A 247 -0.65 2.78 -9.29
N VAL A 248 0.17 2.25 -8.38
CA VAL A 248 1.21 3.05 -7.70
C VAL A 248 2.60 2.72 -8.19
N ILE A 249 2.91 1.46 -8.47
CA ILE A 249 4.26 1.09 -8.90
C ILE A 249 4.43 1.30 -10.41
N VAL A 250 3.49 0.76 -11.19
CA VAL A 250 3.51 0.76 -12.65
C VAL A 250 3.05 2.12 -13.20
N GLU A 251 1.87 2.57 -12.80
CA GLU A 251 1.27 3.84 -13.27
C GLU A 251 1.77 5.09 -12.52
N GLN A 252 2.51 4.91 -11.41
CA GLN A 252 3.06 5.99 -10.58
C GLN A 252 2.02 7.00 -10.08
N LEU A 253 0.77 6.57 -9.89
CA LEU A 253 -0.24 7.43 -9.33
C LEU A 253 0.08 7.72 -7.86
N ASN A 254 -0.29 8.92 -7.42
CA ASN A 254 -0.08 9.32 -6.04
C ASN A 254 -0.88 8.41 -5.09
N LEU A 255 -0.17 7.68 -4.22
CA LEU A 255 -0.74 6.68 -3.31
C LEU A 255 -1.91 7.23 -2.49
N GLN A 256 -1.81 8.44 -1.93
CA GLN A 256 -2.88 9.03 -1.11
C GLN A 256 -4.15 9.24 -1.93
N LYS A 257 -4.02 9.71 -3.17
CA LYS A 257 -5.15 9.99 -4.05
C LYS A 257 -5.84 8.71 -4.52
N VAL A 258 -5.09 7.65 -4.80
CA VAL A 258 -5.65 6.38 -5.32
C VAL A 258 -6.06 5.40 -4.22
N PHE A 259 -5.75 5.69 -2.95
CA PHE A 259 -6.03 4.78 -1.85
C PHE A 259 -7.50 4.31 -1.77
N PRO A 260 -8.52 5.17 -1.94
CA PRO A 260 -9.91 4.72 -1.97
C PRO A 260 -10.20 3.72 -3.10
N ALA A 261 -9.59 3.91 -4.27
CA ALA A 261 -9.72 2.98 -5.40
C ALA A 261 -9.01 1.64 -5.13
N LEU A 262 -7.84 1.65 -4.49
CA LEU A 262 -7.16 0.42 -4.06
C LEU A 262 -8.06 -0.43 -3.14
N LEU A 263 -8.75 0.22 -2.21
CA LEU A 263 -9.66 -0.45 -1.27
C LEU A 263 -10.93 -0.97 -1.96
N SER A 264 -11.49 -0.23 -2.93
CA SER A 264 -12.68 -0.67 -3.66
C SER A 264 -12.43 -1.92 -4.51
N LEU A 265 -11.20 -2.07 -5.02
CA LEU A 265 -10.74 -3.26 -5.75
C LEU A 265 -10.45 -4.45 -4.81
N SER A 266 -10.44 -4.23 -3.50
CA SER A 266 -9.97 -5.19 -2.48
C SER A 266 -11.11 -5.67 -1.58
N ASN A 267 -12.17 -6.19 -2.18
CA ASN A 267 -13.40 -6.54 -1.48
C ASN A 267 -13.18 -7.42 -0.22
N ARG A 268 -12.33 -8.44 -0.31
CA ARG A 268 -12.06 -9.34 0.81
C ARG A 268 -11.24 -8.68 1.91
N LEU A 269 -10.30 -7.79 1.57
CA LEU A 269 -9.46 -7.12 2.55
C LEU A 269 -10.31 -6.31 3.53
N GLY A 270 -11.26 -5.53 3.01
CA GLY A 270 -12.14 -4.70 3.85
C GLY A 270 -12.94 -5.50 4.87
N GLN A 271 -13.33 -6.75 4.55
CA GLN A 271 -14.06 -7.62 5.46
C GLN A 271 -13.20 -8.14 6.62
N HIS A 272 -11.87 -8.16 6.45
CA HIS A 272 -10.94 -8.73 7.42
C HIS A 272 -10.21 -7.69 8.24
N THR A 273 -9.94 -6.52 7.66
CA THR A 273 -9.10 -5.52 8.32
C THR A 273 -9.36 -4.13 7.76
N LYS A 274 -9.20 -3.14 8.64
CA LYS A 274 -9.02 -1.74 8.25
C LYS A 274 -7.63 -1.60 7.61
N VAL A 275 -7.35 -0.45 7.00
CA VAL A 275 -6.01 -0.18 6.48
C VAL A 275 -5.57 1.19 6.96
N ILE A 276 -4.40 1.26 7.59
CA ILE A 276 -3.81 2.51 8.04
C ILE A 276 -2.79 2.95 7.00
N LEU A 277 -2.96 4.15 6.47
CA LEU A 277 -1.97 4.83 5.66
C LEU A 277 -1.31 5.91 6.51
N MET A 278 0.00 5.81 6.68
CA MET A 278 0.81 6.88 7.23
C MET A 278 1.56 7.56 6.08
N THR A 279 1.49 8.87 6.01
CA THR A 279 2.25 9.64 5.02
C THR A 279 2.99 10.76 5.70
N LYS A 280 4.21 11.03 5.21
CA LYS A 280 4.98 12.17 5.67
C LYS A 280 4.25 13.47 5.35
N ASP A 281 4.10 14.32 6.35
CA ASP A 281 3.62 15.70 6.23
C ASP A 281 4.81 16.63 6.46
N ASP A 282 5.21 17.34 5.41
CA ASP A 282 6.33 18.30 5.41
C ASP A 282 5.88 19.68 5.91
N ALA A 283 5.15 19.70 7.03
CA ALA A 283 4.71 20.91 7.68
C ALA A 283 5.91 21.74 8.20
N ILE A 284 5.71 23.06 8.31
CA ILE A 284 6.74 24.05 8.70
C ILE A 284 7.36 23.74 10.08
N ASN A 285 6.64 23.08 10.98
CA ASN A 285 7.04 22.80 12.36
C ASN A 285 7.81 21.48 12.54
N GLY A 286 8.44 20.98 11.48
CA GLY A 286 9.19 19.72 11.48
C GLY A 286 8.41 18.54 10.91
N PRO A 287 9.10 17.42 10.62
CA PRO A 287 8.49 16.27 9.97
C PRO A 287 7.43 15.64 10.88
N ARG A 288 6.20 15.53 10.38
CA ARG A 288 5.09 14.86 11.06
C ARG A 288 4.56 13.72 10.20
N LEU A 289 3.85 12.79 10.82
CA LEU A 289 3.07 11.78 10.10
C LEU A 289 1.60 12.16 10.12
N SER A 290 1.00 12.24 8.94
CA SER A 290 -0.45 12.13 8.80
C SER A 290 -0.81 10.65 8.87
N VAL A 291 -1.75 10.29 9.74
CA VAL A 291 -2.20 8.91 9.96
C VAL A 291 -3.68 8.84 9.61
N THR A 292 -4.01 8.15 8.52
CA THR A 292 -5.39 7.98 8.05
C THR A 292 -5.78 6.53 8.14
N THR A 293 -6.85 6.23 8.88
CA THR A 293 -7.42 4.88 8.94
C THR A 293 -8.59 4.78 7.99
N PHE A 294 -8.51 3.83 7.05
CA PHE A 294 -9.56 3.52 6.12
C PHE A 294 -10.28 2.25 6.57
N ALA A 295 -11.60 2.33 6.70
CA ALA A 295 -12.46 1.20 6.96
C ALA A 295 -13.45 1.07 5.81
N ARG A 296 -13.75 -0.16 5.40
CA ARG A 296 -14.84 -0.40 4.46
C ARG A 296 -16.16 -0.32 5.23
N ALA A 297 -17.09 0.48 4.74
CA ALA A 297 -18.47 0.42 5.22
C ALA A 297 -19.31 -0.41 4.25
N HIS A 298 -20.02 -1.43 4.76
CA HIS A 298 -20.98 -2.20 3.99
C HIS A 298 -22.18 -2.55 4.87
N THR A 299 -23.39 -2.26 4.40
CA THR A 299 -24.62 -2.37 5.20
C THR A 299 -24.84 -3.76 5.79
N GLN A 300 -24.40 -4.83 5.12
CA GLN A 300 -24.65 -6.21 5.55
C GLN A 300 -23.47 -6.89 6.26
N THR A 301 -22.24 -6.47 5.97
CA THR A 301 -21.03 -7.19 6.40
C THR A 301 -20.09 -6.36 7.25
N GLN A 302 -20.26 -5.04 7.30
CA GLN A 302 -19.44 -4.14 8.11
C GLN A 302 -20.16 -2.77 8.24
N PRO A 303 -21.34 -2.73 8.87
CA PRO A 303 -22.13 -1.51 8.90
C PRO A 303 -21.33 -0.42 9.62
N TRP A 304 -21.17 0.73 8.94
CA TRP A 304 -20.36 1.86 9.40
C TRP A 304 -18.88 1.55 9.67
N GLY A 305 -18.32 0.47 9.09
CA GLY A 305 -16.90 0.12 9.29
C GLY A 305 -16.59 -0.52 10.65
N ILE A 306 -17.62 -0.96 11.37
CA ILE A 306 -17.49 -1.68 12.63
C ILE A 306 -17.11 -3.13 12.34
N ASP A 307 -16.09 -3.63 13.03
CA ASP A 307 -15.63 -5.00 12.88
C ASP A 307 -16.69 -5.96 13.43
N VAL A 308 -17.15 -6.88 12.58
CA VAL A 308 -18.11 -7.92 12.94
C VAL A 308 -17.47 -9.29 12.82
N PRO A 309 -17.90 -10.30 13.61
CA PRO A 309 -17.44 -11.67 13.45
C PRO A 309 -17.65 -12.16 12.02
N ALA A 310 -16.65 -12.88 11.49
CA ALA A 310 -16.71 -13.46 10.14
C ALA A 310 -17.82 -14.51 9.98
N GLN A 311 -18.36 -15.03 11.08
CA GLN A 311 -19.48 -15.95 11.11
C GLN A 311 -20.46 -15.54 12.20
N CYS A 312 -21.76 -15.64 11.90
CA CYS A 312 -22.81 -15.47 12.90
C CYS A 312 -22.64 -16.53 14.00
N PRO A 313 -22.55 -16.15 15.29
CA PRO A 313 -22.36 -17.11 16.37
C PRO A 313 -23.57 -18.04 16.59
N LEU A 314 -24.75 -17.69 16.05
CA LEU A 314 -25.96 -18.49 16.19
C LEU A 314 -26.13 -19.52 15.06
N CYS A 315 -25.92 -19.11 13.81
CA CYS A 315 -26.20 -19.97 12.64
C CYS A 315 -24.98 -20.34 11.80
N GLY A 316 -23.81 -19.78 12.08
CA GLY A 316 -22.58 -20.03 11.33
C GLY A 316 -22.53 -19.39 9.93
N SER A 317 -23.55 -18.65 9.51
CA SER A 317 -23.58 -17.94 8.22
C SER A 317 -22.48 -16.89 8.17
N THR A 318 -21.74 -16.84 7.06
CA THR A 318 -20.60 -15.93 6.86
C THR A 318 -20.99 -14.52 6.42
N ASN A 319 -22.26 -14.26 6.06
CA ASN A 319 -22.59 -13.06 5.27
C ASN A 319 -23.97 -12.42 5.50
N SER A 320 -24.72 -12.74 6.55
CA SER A 320 -26.07 -12.16 6.70
C SER A 320 -26.35 -11.67 8.12
N TRP A 321 -25.89 -10.46 8.42
CA TRP A 321 -26.58 -9.65 9.42
C TRP A 321 -27.77 -9.01 8.69
N SER A 322 -28.98 -9.51 8.96
CA SER A 322 -30.22 -8.94 8.40
C SER A 322 -30.37 -7.47 8.82
N ASP A 323 -31.11 -6.67 8.03
CA ASP A 323 -31.32 -5.21 8.20
C ASP A 323 -31.83 -4.75 9.59
N LYS A 324 -32.12 -5.67 10.52
CA LYS A 324 -32.56 -5.40 11.88
C LYS A 324 -31.52 -5.82 12.91
N VAL A 325 -30.38 -5.13 12.95
CA VAL A 325 -29.52 -5.15 14.14
C VAL A 325 -29.84 -3.89 14.94
N GLY A 326 -30.76 -4.02 15.90
CA GLY A 326 -30.97 -3.01 16.93
C GLY A 326 -29.73 -2.95 17.81
N VAL A 327 -28.88 -1.93 17.62
CA VAL A 327 -27.78 -1.64 18.55
C VAL A 327 -28.39 -0.90 19.73
N THR A 328 -28.78 -1.63 20.77
CA THR A 328 -29.04 -1.03 22.08
C THR A 328 -27.70 -0.70 22.72
N ALA A 329 -27.50 0.57 23.09
CA ALA A 329 -26.34 0.99 23.86
C ALA A 329 -26.30 0.20 25.17
N LEU A 330 -25.17 -0.48 25.43
CA LEU A 330 -24.90 -1.06 26.73
C LEU A 330 -24.80 0.08 27.74
N GLU A 331 -25.74 0.11 28.69
CA GLU A 331 -25.71 1.00 29.85
C GLU A 331 -24.38 0.82 30.59
N LYS A 332 -23.77 1.95 30.96
CA LYS A 332 -22.68 1.98 31.93
C LYS A 332 -23.20 1.40 33.25
N SER A 333 -22.72 0.23 33.62
CA SER A 333 -22.78 -0.21 35.01
C SER A 333 -21.69 0.53 35.79
N ASP A 334 -22.10 1.42 36.68
CA ASP A 334 -21.39 1.63 37.94
C ASP A 334 -22.43 1.84 39.04
N ARG A 335 -22.63 0.80 39.85
CA ARG A 335 -23.18 0.92 41.19
C ARG A 335 -22.00 0.92 42.16
N SER A 336 -21.82 2.03 42.86
CA SER A 336 -21.30 2.01 44.22
C SER A 336 -21.97 3.13 45.03
N ASN A 337 -22.69 2.72 46.09
CA ASN A 337 -23.30 3.55 47.14
C ASN A 337 -22.23 4.47 47.80
N ALA A 338 -22.39 5.80 47.85
CA ALA A 338 -23.06 6.67 48.87
C ALA A 338 -22.05 7.36 49.83
N PRO A 339 -22.37 8.48 50.55
CA PRO A 339 -23.25 9.62 50.27
C PRO A 339 -22.59 11.02 50.50
N ASP A 340 -23.36 12.07 50.19
CA ASP A 340 -23.29 13.48 50.65
C ASP A 340 -22.08 14.38 50.29
N GLN A 341 -22.29 15.34 49.38
CA GLN A 341 -22.50 16.77 49.71
C GLN A 341 -22.72 17.66 48.46
N ALA A 342 -23.83 18.40 48.51
CA ALA A 342 -24.19 19.70 47.96
C ALA A 342 -23.49 20.36 46.73
N GLU A 343 -24.37 20.72 45.76
CA GLU A 343 -24.47 21.98 45.00
C GLU A 343 -23.82 22.17 43.60
N PRO A 344 -24.44 23.04 42.74
CA PRO A 344 -24.67 22.72 41.33
C PRO A 344 -23.85 23.56 40.34
N GLY A 345 -23.51 22.95 39.21
CA GLY A 345 -22.96 23.65 38.04
C GLY A 345 -23.56 23.09 36.75
N GLN A 346 -24.47 23.86 36.14
CA GLN A 346 -25.01 23.58 34.81
C GLN A 346 -23.89 23.66 33.76
N ALA A 347 -23.70 22.59 32.99
CA ALA A 347 -22.99 22.64 31.71
C ALA A 347 -23.81 21.88 30.67
N SER A 348 -24.27 22.62 29.66
CA SER A 348 -25.01 22.13 28.51
C SER A 348 -24.12 21.30 27.60
N ALA A 349 -24.54 20.07 27.31
CA ALA A 349 -23.90 19.24 26.29
C ALA A 349 -24.44 19.63 24.90
N GLN A 350 -23.55 20.12 24.03
CA GLN A 350 -23.85 20.30 22.61
C GLN A 350 -23.74 18.95 21.88
N VAL A 351 -24.83 18.59 21.18
CA VAL A 351 -24.88 17.47 20.24
C VAL A 351 -24.30 17.93 18.91
N GLN A 352 -23.17 17.34 18.49
CA GLN A 352 -22.65 17.52 17.12
C GLN A 352 -23.36 16.56 16.16
N HIS A 353 -24.19 17.10 15.28
CA HIS A 353 -24.72 16.39 14.12
C HIS A 353 -23.71 16.43 12.97
N TYR A 354 -23.25 15.26 12.51
CA TYR A 354 -22.53 15.14 11.25
C TYR A 354 -23.53 15.19 10.09
N LYS A 355 -23.40 16.19 9.21
CA LYS A 355 -24.07 16.24 7.91
C LYS A 355 -23.25 15.46 6.90
N THR A 356 -23.84 14.45 6.28
CA THR A 356 -23.36 13.82 5.04
C THR A 356 -24.08 14.44 3.86
N SER A 357 -23.34 14.98 2.91
CA SER A 357 -23.83 15.33 1.56
C SER A 357 -23.37 14.25 0.57
N TRP A 358 -24.33 13.78 -0.23
CA TRP A 358 -24.25 12.71 -1.21
C TRP A 358 -23.24 12.95 -2.33
#